data_AF-A0A922MH22-F1
#
_entry.id   AF-A0A922MH22-F1
#
_cell.length_a   1.000
_cell.length_b   1.000
_cell.length_c   1.000
_cell.angle_alpha   90.00
_cell.angle_beta   90.00
_cell.angle_gamma   90.00
#
_symmetry.space_group_name_H-M   'P 1'
#
loop_
_entity.id
_entity.type
_entity.pdbx_description
1 polymer ?
#
loop_
_entity_poly.entity_id
_entity_poly.type
_entity_poly.pdbx_seq_one_letter_code
_entity_poly.pdbx_strand_id
1 'polypeptide(L)'
;MIIRIRWLLQWIATLSCLMMTSGSPIFLQQQGRNYRPVIKWMPPNDDWNWTLTPRNEEPFFLPSNYNHTLPPSANETELLAHMAALKRNYSRLLWDNDKSSNLPVFVEKALKLLNLKQVYYEVEHSVMSKVSCTACKAGAGLLQHYIRLGKSKDEINKMIYQFCVSLKIQSARVCEGITRLFGSEVVYVLKRITIGPDEICSFVIGDACGDVYNPYHEWEVAFPPVPKPAIRSLEAPVDKAPTFKVLQISDTHFDPYYAEGANAECNEPLCCRASSGPALTPGGGAGRWGDYRKCDTPKRTIDHMLKHIADTHTDIDYILWTGDLPPHDVWNQTKEENLKVLQETVAQMSDMFPGVPIFPALGNHESSPVNSTDPATELQWLIYELQSAEFSGEKVHIIGHIPPGHSDCLKVWSRNYYAIVNRYESTITAQFFGHTHFDEFEVFYDPNDLGRATSIAYVGPSVTPYYDLNLGYRIYYVDGDHEATTRQVVDHETWIMNLKEANLFGYPIWYKLYSARSAYMMPALRPQDWDKFIDEMTTKEDVFNLYYKHYWKNSPRRGTCDGECRKRLVCDARSGRSHDRRALCGLIEARIDGAAPTPQTWRAWLYNGLSVSMSMIMQIPQVAYQIPKFVMGLG
;
A
#
# COMPACT_ATOMS: atom_id res chain seq x y z
N MET A 1 17.98 -7.20 -4.04
CA MET A 1 18.43 -6.24 -5.08
C MET A 1 17.30 -5.86 -6.04
N ILE A 2 16.41 -6.80 -6.42
CA ILE A 2 15.36 -6.58 -7.43
C ILE A 2 14.10 -5.86 -6.86
N ILE A 3 13.91 -5.75 -5.54
CA ILE A 3 12.72 -5.10 -4.98
C ILE A 3 12.80 -3.56 -5.01
N ARG A 4 14.02 -2.98 -4.93
CA ARG A 4 14.33 -1.52 -4.96
C ARG A 4 13.99 -0.79 -6.27
N ILE A 5 13.13 -1.39 -7.07
CA ILE A 5 12.91 -1.12 -8.49
C ILE A 5 11.45 -0.73 -8.74
N ARG A 6 10.50 -1.19 -7.91
CA ARG A 6 9.08 -1.16 -8.29
C ARG A 6 8.42 0.21 -8.14
N TRP A 7 8.49 0.83 -6.96
CA TRP A 7 7.93 2.16 -6.76
C TRP A 7 8.61 3.23 -7.60
N LEU A 8 9.91 3.06 -7.81
CA LEU A 8 10.68 3.76 -8.83
C LEU A 8 10.00 3.62 -10.20
N LEU A 9 9.77 2.39 -10.68
CA LEU A 9 9.05 2.12 -11.92
C LEU A 9 7.61 2.68 -11.94
N GLN A 10 6.93 2.77 -10.81
CA GLN A 10 5.58 3.34 -10.67
C GLN A 10 5.62 4.87 -10.89
N TRP A 11 6.66 5.53 -10.36
CA TRP A 11 7.04 6.91 -10.69
C TRP A 11 7.64 7.10 -12.09
N ILE A 12 7.68 6.04 -12.86
CA ILE A 12 8.29 5.97 -14.18
C ILE A 12 7.27 5.56 -15.25
N ALA A 13 6.13 5.00 -14.84
CA ALA A 13 4.88 5.15 -15.57
C ALA A 13 4.61 6.63 -15.89
N THR A 14 5.07 7.52 -15.02
CA THR A 14 5.11 8.98 -15.21
C THR A 14 6.43 9.52 -15.78
N LEU A 15 7.61 8.90 -15.56
CA LEU A 15 8.90 9.42 -16.12
C LEU A 15 10.13 8.47 -16.34
N SER A 16 9.98 7.22 -16.82
CA SER A 16 11.06 6.40 -17.46
C SER A 16 12.26 5.83 -16.61
N CYS A 17 12.45 4.49 -16.48
CA CYS A 17 13.39 3.83 -15.50
C CYS A 17 14.79 3.40 -16.01
N LEU A 18 15.81 3.05 -15.19
CA LEU A 18 15.74 2.33 -13.88
C LEU A 18 17.01 2.34 -12.97
N MET A 19 18.20 2.90 -13.30
CA MET A 19 19.45 2.62 -12.52
C MET A 19 20.73 2.07 -13.43
N MET A 20 21.74 1.08 -13.45
CA MET A 20 22.66 -0.11 -12.96
C MET A 20 22.45 -1.64 -12.43
N THR A 21 23.23 -2.25 -11.44
CA THR A 21 23.33 -3.76 -11.03
C THR A 21 24.70 -4.56 -10.81
N SER A 22 25.06 -5.24 -9.69
CA SER A 22 26.35 -6.03 -9.49
C SER A 22 26.20 -7.37 -8.69
N GLY A 23 27.28 -8.11 -8.27
CA GLY A 23 27.12 -9.20 -7.26
C GLY A 23 28.29 -10.16 -6.85
N SER A 24 28.07 -10.84 -5.69
CA SER A 24 28.35 -12.29 -5.37
C SER A 24 29.71 -12.77 -4.77
N PRO A 25 29.81 -13.95 -4.06
CA PRO A 25 29.30 -14.29 -2.67
C PRO A 25 30.23 -15.25 -1.81
N ILE A 26 29.79 -15.84 -0.65
CA ILE A 26 29.94 -17.30 -0.18
C ILE A 26 29.98 -17.65 1.37
N PHE A 27 29.10 -18.62 1.79
CA PHE A 27 29.01 -19.71 2.86
C PHE A 27 29.35 -19.71 4.41
N LEU A 28 28.36 -20.25 5.20
CA LEU A 28 28.29 -21.35 6.26
C LEU A 28 29.24 -21.38 7.52
N GLN A 29 28.93 -21.93 8.74
CA GLN A 29 28.23 -23.20 9.12
C GLN A 29 27.87 -23.43 10.65
N GLN A 30 26.58 -23.61 11.00
CA GLN A 30 25.87 -24.60 11.89
C GLN A 30 26.29 -25.15 13.31
N GLN A 31 25.26 -25.38 14.19
CA GLN A 31 25.13 -26.21 15.44
C GLN A 31 25.76 -25.66 16.76
N GLY A 32 25.20 -25.77 17.99
CA GLY A 32 23.96 -26.30 18.63
C GLY A 32 23.94 -25.87 20.15
N ARG A 33 23.07 -26.28 21.12
CA ARG A 33 21.91 -27.21 21.24
C ARG A 33 21.08 -26.90 22.54
N ASN A 34 20.04 -27.69 22.86
CA ASN A 34 18.92 -27.41 23.81
C ASN A 34 19.18 -27.35 25.35
N TYR A 35 18.47 -26.43 26.03
CA TYR A 35 17.81 -26.61 27.36
C TYR A 35 16.61 -25.63 27.46
N ARG A 36 15.52 -25.94 28.19
CA ARG A 36 14.32 -25.07 28.32
C ARG A 36 14.15 -24.47 29.74
N PRO A 37 14.15 -23.14 29.92
CA PRO A 37 13.75 -22.46 31.15
C PRO A 37 12.42 -21.67 31.01
N VAL A 38 11.89 -21.19 32.15
CA VAL A 38 10.70 -20.32 32.21
C VAL A 38 11.01 -18.94 31.65
N ILE A 39 10.13 -18.40 30.79
CA ILE A 39 10.27 -17.05 30.23
C ILE A 39 9.93 -16.00 31.30
N LYS A 40 10.96 -15.50 31.98
CA LYS A 40 11.00 -14.07 32.32
C LYS A 40 11.49 -13.36 31.08
N TRP A 41 10.72 -12.40 30.57
CA TRP A 41 11.14 -11.59 29.42
C TRP A 41 12.23 -10.61 29.87
N MET A 42 13.47 -11.05 29.79
CA MET A 42 14.59 -10.14 29.59
C MET A 42 14.65 -9.88 28.08
N PRO A 43 14.83 -8.62 27.62
CA PRO A 43 15.18 -8.41 26.22
C PRO A 43 16.46 -9.21 25.92
N PRO A 44 16.65 -9.71 24.68
CA PRO A 44 17.99 -10.12 24.28
C PRO A 44 18.94 -8.95 24.56
N ASN A 45 20.17 -9.26 25.01
CA ASN A 45 21.23 -8.26 24.88
C ASN A 45 21.33 -7.96 23.38
N ASP A 46 21.09 -6.72 23.00
CA ASP A 46 21.14 -6.33 21.59
C ASP A 46 22.61 -6.07 21.19
N ASP A 47 23.43 -7.13 21.28
CA ASP A 47 24.77 -7.17 20.69
C ASP A 47 24.73 -7.29 19.14
N TRP A 48 23.55 -7.07 18.53
CA TRP A 48 23.40 -6.51 17.19
C TRP A 48 23.95 -5.07 17.12
N ASN A 49 25.26 -4.92 17.31
CA ASN A 49 25.91 -3.68 17.02
C ASN A 49 25.95 -3.49 15.49
N TRP A 50 25.04 -2.65 14.98
CA TRP A 50 24.99 -2.16 13.61
C TRP A 50 26.33 -1.60 13.09
N THR A 51 27.31 -1.26 13.94
CA THR A 51 28.68 -0.89 13.54
C THR A 51 29.66 -2.05 13.39
N LEU A 52 29.33 -3.26 13.87
CA LEU A 52 30.16 -4.48 13.72
C LEU A 52 29.74 -5.34 12.53
N THR A 53 28.54 -5.14 11.98
CA THR A 53 28.18 -5.71 10.69
C THR A 53 28.97 -5.00 9.59
N PRO A 54 29.68 -5.71 8.70
CA PRO A 54 30.40 -5.10 7.59
C PRO A 54 29.40 -4.58 6.56
N ARG A 55 28.94 -3.35 6.77
CA ARG A 55 28.35 -2.53 5.72
C ARG A 55 29.42 -2.31 4.66
N ASN A 56 29.03 -2.31 3.38
CA ASN A 56 29.88 -1.68 2.37
C ASN A 56 30.01 -0.20 2.78
N GLU A 57 31.22 0.22 3.16
CA GLU A 57 31.42 1.48 3.89
C GLU A 57 31.20 2.72 3.02
N GLU A 58 31.16 2.57 1.70
CA GLU A 58 30.57 3.57 0.81
C GLU A 58 29.05 3.35 0.69
N PRO A 59 28.21 4.32 1.10
CA PRO A 59 26.83 4.40 0.64
C PRO A 59 26.83 4.38 -0.89
N PHE A 60 26.04 3.48 -1.50
CA PHE A 60 25.98 3.31 -2.97
C PHE A 60 25.71 4.62 -3.72
N PHE A 61 25.05 5.57 -3.04
CA PHE A 61 25.05 6.99 -3.40
C PHE A 61 25.62 7.79 -2.22
N LEU A 62 26.74 8.48 -2.45
CA LEU A 62 27.17 9.54 -1.54
C LEU A 62 26.02 10.54 -1.39
N PRO A 63 25.68 10.98 -0.16
CA PRO A 63 24.66 12.00 0.04
C PRO A 63 25.06 13.24 -0.76
N SER A 64 24.10 13.85 -1.47
CA SER A 64 24.41 15.01 -2.31
C SER A 64 24.96 16.15 -1.45
N ASN A 65 26.19 16.60 -1.70
CA ASN A 65 26.81 17.78 -1.07
C ASN A 65 26.05 19.06 -1.44
N TYR A 66 24.89 19.23 -0.82
CA TYR A 66 23.93 20.31 -1.02
C TYR A 66 23.40 20.70 0.36
N ASN A 67 23.36 22.00 0.65
CA ASN A 67 22.79 22.51 1.89
C ASN A 67 21.27 22.34 1.88
N HIS A 68 20.77 21.17 2.31
CA HIS A 68 19.36 21.01 2.64
C HIS A 68 19.02 22.08 3.67
N THR A 69 18.20 23.04 3.27
CA THR A 69 17.71 24.10 4.16
C THR A 69 16.37 23.62 4.69
N LEU A 70 16.31 23.31 5.99
CA LEU A 70 15.12 22.76 6.62
C LEU A 70 13.90 23.65 6.33
N PRO A 71 12.72 23.07 6.05
CA PRO A 71 11.47 23.83 6.01
C PRO A 71 11.28 24.65 7.30
N PRO A 72 10.74 25.89 7.21
CA PRO A 72 10.57 26.73 8.39
C PRO A 72 9.55 26.11 9.36
N SER A 73 10.03 25.72 10.53
CA SER A 73 9.21 25.16 11.62
C SER A 73 8.15 26.16 12.11
N ALA A 74 6.92 25.68 12.34
CA ALA A 74 5.79 26.50 12.75
C ALA A 74 5.87 26.94 14.24
N ASN A 75 6.68 27.97 14.52
CA ASN A 75 6.59 28.71 15.78
C ASN A 75 5.43 29.72 15.68
N GLU A 76 4.33 29.51 16.41
CA GLU A 76 3.01 30.12 16.11
C GLU A 76 3.01 31.66 16.04
N THR A 77 3.88 32.34 16.82
CA THR A 77 4.00 33.81 16.80
C THR A 77 4.85 34.34 15.64
N GLU A 78 5.94 33.67 15.27
CA GLU A 78 6.76 34.06 14.11
C GLU A 78 6.05 33.75 12.79
N LEU A 79 5.33 32.63 12.71
CA LEU A 79 4.58 32.23 11.52
C LEU A 79 3.53 33.29 11.14
N LEU A 80 2.77 33.81 12.11
CA LEU A 80 1.79 34.87 11.87
C LEU A 80 2.43 36.15 11.32
N ALA A 81 3.58 36.55 11.86
CA ALA A 81 4.34 37.69 11.35
C ALA A 81 4.90 37.43 9.93
N HIS A 82 5.42 36.23 9.68
CA HIS A 82 6.01 35.85 8.40
C HIS A 82 4.95 35.71 7.29
N MET A 83 3.78 35.13 7.59
CA MET A 83 2.65 35.06 6.65
C MET A 83 2.07 36.44 6.35
N ALA A 84 2.05 37.36 7.31
CA ALA A 84 1.67 38.76 7.10
C ALA A 84 2.67 39.50 6.19
N ALA A 85 3.97 39.16 6.26
CA ALA A 85 4.98 39.67 5.33
C ALA A 85 4.87 39.04 3.93
N LEU A 86 4.71 37.72 3.84
CA LEU A 86 4.57 37.00 2.56
C LEU A 86 3.34 37.46 1.76
N LYS A 87 2.21 37.77 2.42
CA LYS A 87 1.02 38.37 1.78
C LYS A 87 1.31 39.70 1.05
N ARG A 88 2.39 40.41 1.38
CA ARG A 88 2.81 41.64 0.69
C ARG A 88 3.75 41.40 -0.51
N ASN A 89 4.45 40.27 -0.54
CA ASN A 89 5.39 39.93 -1.62
C ASN A 89 4.78 39.03 -2.70
N TYR A 90 3.87 38.11 -2.35
CA TYR A 90 3.27 37.18 -3.32
C TYR A 90 2.51 37.89 -4.46
N SER A 91 1.91 39.05 -4.18
CA SER A 91 1.26 39.91 -5.16
C SER A 91 2.18 40.49 -6.24
N ARG A 92 3.51 40.38 -6.09
CA ARG A 92 4.50 40.68 -7.15
C ARG A 92 5.04 39.45 -7.89
N LEU A 93 4.93 38.25 -7.31
CA LEU A 93 5.52 37.03 -7.90
C LEU A 93 4.59 36.35 -8.92
N LEU A 94 3.28 36.60 -8.84
CA LEU A 94 2.24 35.97 -9.67
C LEU A 94 2.14 36.48 -11.12
N TRP A 95 3.14 37.22 -11.62
CA TRP A 95 3.09 37.86 -12.94
C TRP A 95 4.29 37.58 -13.88
N ASP A 96 5.30 36.82 -13.46
CA ASP A 96 6.46 36.47 -14.32
C ASP A 96 6.60 34.95 -14.45
N ASN A 97 5.80 34.36 -15.34
CA ASN A 97 5.97 32.95 -15.73
C ASN A 97 5.35 32.63 -17.11
N ASP A 98 5.74 33.40 -18.15
CA ASP A 98 5.42 33.06 -19.54
C ASP A 98 6.67 33.10 -20.44
N LYS A 99 7.38 31.97 -20.46
CA LYS A 99 8.44 31.67 -21.44
C LYS A 99 8.21 30.26 -21.98
N SER A 100 7.84 30.17 -23.25
CA SER A 100 7.43 28.93 -23.90
C SER A 100 8.57 27.91 -24.04
N SER A 101 8.31 26.68 -23.58
CA SER A 101 9.17 25.53 -23.81
C SER A 101 8.95 24.99 -25.24
N ASN A 102 9.90 25.25 -26.15
CA ASN A 102 9.86 24.73 -27.53
C ASN A 102 10.10 23.21 -27.58
N LEU A 103 9.06 22.44 -27.27
CA LEU A 103 8.99 21.00 -27.57
C LEU A 103 8.73 20.79 -29.09
N PRO A 104 9.34 19.77 -29.73
CA PRO A 104 9.03 19.46 -31.11
C PRO A 104 7.55 19.08 -31.30
N VAL A 105 6.91 19.57 -32.37
CA VAL A 105 5.46 19.45 -32.63
C VAL A 105 4.95 17.99 -32.63
N PHE A 106 5.81 17.01 -32.95
CA PHE A 106 5.43 15.59 -32.87
C PHE A 106 5.25 15.11 -31.42
N VAL A 107 6.06 15.60 -30.48
CA VAL A 107 5.97 15.29 -29.05
C VAL A 107 4.69 15.90 -28.49
N GLU A 108 4.38 17.15 -28.83
CA GLU A 108 3.16 17.84 -28.39
C GLU A 108 1.87 17.11 -28.84
N LYS A 109 1.89 16.46 -30.02
CA LYS A 109 0.80 15.58 -30.48
C LYS A 109 0.77 14.24 -29.74
N ALA A 110 1.91 13.60 -29.51
CA ALA A 110 2.00 12.34 -28.76
C ALA A 110 1.50 12.49 -27.31
N LEU A 111 1.82 13.61 -26.66
CA LEU A 111 1.40 13.91 -25.28
C LEU A 111 -0.13 14.02 -25.14
N LYS A 112 -0.83 14.53 -26.16
CA LYS A 112 -2.30 14.60 -26.19
C LYS A 112 -2.97 13.22 -26.34
N LEU A 113 -2.26 12.21 -26.86
CA LEU A 113 -2.75 10.82 -26.96
C LEU A 113 -2.66 10.03 -25.65
N LEU A 114 -1.78 10.43 -24.72
CA LEU A 114 -1.52 9.68 -23.47
C LEU A 114 -2.45 10.05 -22.29
N ASN A 115 -3.36 11.01 -22.46
CA ASN A 115 -4.26 11.54 -21.42
C ASN A 115 -3.62 11.66 -20.02
N LEU A 116 -2.49 12.36 -19.93
CA LEU A 116 -1.64 12.38 -18.73
C LEU A 116 -2.34 12.81 -17.42
N LYS A 117 -3.46 13.55 -17.50
CA LYS A 117 -4.29 13.87 -16.32
C LYS A 117 -4.99 12.65 -15.73
N GLN A 118 -5.46 11.74 -16.58
CA GLN A 118 -6.02 10.46 -16.16
C GLN A 118 -4.91 9.57 -15.58
N VAL A 119 -3.74 9.49 -16.24
CA VAL A 119 -2.58 8.73 -15.72
C VAL A 119 -2.15 9.23 -14.33
N TYR A 120 -2.09 10.55 -14.16
CA TYR A 120 -1.77 11.15 -12.87
C TYR A 120 -2.80 10.79 -11.77
N TYR A 121 -4.10 10.89 -12.07
CA TYR A 121 -5.17 10.46 -11.15
C TYR A 121 -5.11 8.96 -10.83
N GLU A 122 -4.89 8.12 -11.84
CA GLU A 122 -4.74 6.67 -11.73
C GLU A 122 -3.58 6.27 -10.80
N VAL A 123 -2.42 6.90 -10.96
CA VAL A 123 -1.25 6.69 -10.08
C VAL A 123 -1.49 7.22 -8.66
N GLU A 124 -2.16 8.37 -8.51
CA GLU A 124 -2.47 8.97 -7.20
C GLU A 124 -3.44 8.13 -6.34
N HIS A 125 -4.24 7.26 -6.96
CA HIS A 125 -5.23 6.41 -6.28
C HIS A 125 -4.88 4.91 -6.34
N SER A 126 -3.68 4.55 -6.81
CA SER A 126 -3.24 3.17 -7.11
C SER A 126 -4.20 2.35 -8.02
N VAL A 127 -5.00 3.03 -8.86
CA VAL A 127 -5.94 2.41 -9.82
C VAL A 127 -5.35 2.40 -11.22
N MET A 128 -4.81 1.27 -11.66
CA MET A 128 -4.09 1.17 -12.93
C MET A 128 -4.99 0.85 -14.15
N SER A 129 -4.81 1.57 -15.27
CA SER A 129 -5.46 1.25 -16.55
C SER A 129 -4.51 1.14 -17.75
N LYS A 130 -5.07 0.75 -18.90
CA LYS A 130 -4.36 0.70 -20.20
C LYS A 130 -3.80 2.06 -20.64
N VAL A 131 -4.35 3.17 -20.13
CA VAL A 131 -3.84 4.52 -20.41
C VAL A 131 -2.51 4.73 -19.69
N SER A 132 -2.46 4.48 -18.38
CA SER A 132 -1.21 4.47 -17.60
C SER A 132 -0.18 3.48 -18.15
N CYS A 133 -0.62 2.30 -18.59
CA CYS A 133 0.26 1.35 -19.27
C CYS A 133 0.92 1.94 -20.54
N THR A 134 0.15 2.64 -21.37
CA THR A 134 0.66 3.22 -22.63
C THR A 134 1.65 4.35 -22.35
N ALA A 135 1.37 5.20 -21.36
CA ALA A 135 2.30 6.23 -20.89
C ALA A 135 3.60 5.61 -20.37
N CYS A 136 3.51 4.56 -19.56
CA CYS A 136 4.66 3.84 -19.04
C CYS A 136 5.57 3.26 -20.12
N LYS A 137 5.00 2.55 -21.12
CA LYS A 137 5.82 1.92 -22.17
C LYS A 137 6.54 2.95 -23.04
N ALA A 138 5.86 4.07 -23.35
CA ALA A 138 6.47 5.22 -24.02
C ALA A 138 7.58 5.88 -23.17
N GLY A 139 7.35 6.03 -21.86
CA GLY A 139 8.33 6.53 -20.90
C GLY A 139 9.56 5.62 -20.82
N ALA A 140 9.41 4.40 -20.32
CA ALA A 140 10.51 3.46 -20.13
C ALA A 140 11.40 3.27 -21.38
N GLY A 141 10.80 3.23 -22.58
CA GLY A 141 11.54 3.21 -23.84
C GLY A 141 12.44 4.44 -24.06
N LEU A 142 12.00 5.64 -23.67
CA LEU A 142 12.71 6.90 -23.86
C LEU A 142 13.99 7.00 -22.99
N LEU A 143 13.93 6.65 -21.71
CA LEU A 143 15.13 6.69 -20.86
C LEU A 143 16.06 5.49 -21.08
N GLN A 144 15.53 4.32 -21.47
CA GLN A 144 16.37 3.25 -22.03
C GLN A 144 17.13 3.72 -23.28
N HIS A 145 16.48 4.47 -24.18
CA HIS A 145 17.14 5.06 -25.34
C HIS A 145 18.25 6.05 -24.93
N TYR A 146 17.98 7.00 -24.02
CA TYR A 146 19.02 7.94 -23.56
C TYR A 146 20.18 7.26 -22.82
N ILE A 147 19.92 6.22 -22.02
CA ILE A 147 20.99 5.44 -21.37
C ILE A 147 21.82 4.65 -22.40
N ARG A 148 21.19 4.07 -23.43
CA ARG A 148 21.89 3.39 -24.54
C ARG A 148 22.69 4.35 -25.43
N LEU A 149 22.28 5.61 -25.51
CA LEU A 149 23.07 6.70 -26.12
C LEU A 149 24.24 7.18 -25.24
N GLY A 150 24.50 6.55 -24.09
CA GLY A 150 25.63 6.88 -23.21
C GLY A 150 25.49 8.20 -22.46
N LYS A 151 24.27 8.74 -22.33
CA LYS A 151 24.03 10.01 -21.63
C LYS A 151 24.46 9.97 -20.17
N SER A 152 25.01 11.09 -19.70
CA SER A 152 25.40 11.28 -18.30
C SER A 152 24.18 11.31 -17.38
N LYS A 153 24.41 11.06 -16.08
CA LYS A 153 23.37 11.17 -15.06
C LYS A 153 22.72 12.56 -15.07
N ASP A 154 23.52 13.60 -15.20
CA ASP A 154 23.05 14.98 -15.06
C ASP A 154 22.29 15.47 -16.30
N GLU A 155 22.66 15.00 -17.50
CA GLU A 155 21.82 15.19 -18.70
C GLU A 155 20.47 14.48 -18.56
N ILE A 156 20.47 13.23 -18.06
CA ILE A 156 19.26 12.45 -17.84
C ILE A 156 18.34 13.15 -16.82
N ASN A 157 18.88 13.51 -15.66
CA ASN A 157 18.16 14.26 -14.62
C ASN A 157 17.61 15.58 -15.17
N LYS A 158 18.40 16.34 -15.94
CA LYS A 158 17.94 17.58 -16.57
C LYS A 158 16.75 17.36 -17.52
N MET A 159 16.73 16.26 -18.28
CA MET A 159 15.61 15.91 -19.15
C MET A 159 14.37 15.49 -18.35
N ILE A 160 14.52 14.70 -17.28
CA ILE A 160 13.44 14.31 -16.35
C ILE A 160 12.78 15.56 -15.75
N TYR A 161 13.58 16.48 -15.18
CA TYR A 161 13.09 17.75 -14.64
C TYR A 161 12.38 18.60 -15.70
N GLN A 162 12.98 18.78 -16.88
CA GLN A 162 12.40 19.58 -17.96
C GLN A 162 11.06 19.01 -18.45
N PHE A 163 10.93 17.69 -18.54
CA PHE A 163 9.68 17.01 -18.90
C PHE A 163 8.60 17.23 -17.81
N CYS A 164 8.94 16.98 -16.54
CA CYS A 164 8.04 17.16 -15.39
C CYS A 164 7.44 18.59 -15.34
N VAL A 165 8.27 19.62 -15.51
CA VAL A 165 7.83 21.03 -15.48
C VAL A 165 7.10 21.43 -16.76
N SER A 166 7.61 21.10 -17.95
CA SER A 166 6.99 21.53 -19.22
C SER A 166 5.60 20.94 -19.43
N LEU A 167 5.36 19.74 -18.88
CA LEU A 167 4.05 19.07 -18.94
C LEU A 167 3.12 19.43 -17.78
N LYS A 168 3.59 20.24 -16.82
CA LYS A 168 2.86 20.62 -15.60
C LYS A 168 2.38 19.40 -14.80
N ILE A 169 3.24 18.38 -14.69
CA ILE A 169 2.97 17.16 -13.90
C ILE A 169 2.98 17.50 -12.41
N GLN A 170 3.92 18.32 -11.97
CA GLN A 170 4.05 18.83 -10.60
C GLN A 170 4.66 20.24 -10.58
N SER A 171 4.77 20.86 -9.40
CA SER A 171 5.50 22.11 -9.22
C SER A 171 6.98 21.95 -9.58
N ALA A 172 7.66 23.05 -9.95
CA ALA A 172 9.09 23.00 -10.25
C ALA A 172 9.92 22.51 -9.05
N ARG A 173 9.53 22.85 -7.82
CA ARG A 173 10.17 22.41 -6.56
C ARG A 173 10.05 20.90 -6.35
N VAL A 174 8.85 20.36 -6.59
CA VAL A 174 8.59 18.91 -6.51
C VAL A 174 9.34 18.18 -7.62
N CYS A 175 9.28 18.66 -8.86
CA CYS A 175 10.02 18.11 -10.00
C CYS A 175 11.53 18.07 -9.75
N GLU A 176 12.12 19.12 -9.19
CA GLU A 176 13.55 19.18 -8.84
C GLU A 176 13.90 18.19 -7.73
N GLY A 177 13.12 18.18 -6.64
CA GLY A 177 13.30 17.29 -5.49
C GLY A 177 13.25 15.80 -5.86
N ILE A 178 12.19 15.38 -6.56
CA ILE A 178 12.05 14.02 -7.08
C ILE A 178 13.21 13.68 -8.03
N THR A 179 13.56 14.57 -8.95
CA THR A 179 14.69 14.34 -9.89
C THR A 179 16.03 14.19 -9.17
N ARG A 180 16.26 14.92 -8.07
CA ARG A 180 17.51 14.85 -7.29
C ARG A 180 17.59 13.55 -6.48
N LEU A 181 16.54 13.22 -5.74
CA LEU A 181 16.46 12.01 -4.91
C LEU A 181 16.36 10.76 -5.82
N PHE A 182 15.29 10.63 -6.59
CA PHE A 182 15.04 9.45 -7.42
C PHE A 182 15.77 9.43 -8.75
N GLY A 183 16.23 10.55 -9.33
CA GLY A 183 17.17 10.45 -10.47
C GLY A 183 18.49 9.78 -10.07
N SER A 184 18.89 9.97 -8.81
CA SER A 184 19.96 9.22 -8.14
C SER A 184 19.56 7.79 -7.75
N GLU A 185 18.31 7.38 -7.97
CA GLU A 185 17.84 6.01 -7.96
C GLU A 185 17.23 5.55 -9.32
N VAL A 186 17.40 6.32 -10.43
CA VAL A 186 17.14 6.00 -11.86
C VAL A 186 18.40 5.80 -12.82
N VAL A 187 19.69 5.82 -12.38
CA VAL A 187 20.94 5.53 -13.20
C VAL A 187 22.10 4.49 -12.70
N TYR A 188 21.99 3.68 -11.59
CA TYR A 188 22.71 2.49 -10.92
C TYR A 188 21.96 1.08 -10.53
N VAL A 189 20.62 0.86 -10.61
CA VAL A 189 19.56 -0.24 -10.90
C VAL A 189 19.30 -0.93 -12.34
N LEU A 190 19.10 -0.20 -13.50
CA LEU A 190 18.97 -0.47 -14.98
C LEU A 190 20.24 -0.86 -15.79
N LYS A 191 21.24 0.02 -16.04
CA LYS A 191 22.37 -0.25 -16.97
C LYS A 191 23.34 -1.40 -16.60
N ARG A 192 22.94 -2.31 -15.70
CA ARG A 192 23.52 -3.64 -15.46
C ARG A 192 22.41 -4.67 -15.08
N ILE A 193 21.12 -4.41 -15.34
CA ILE A 193 20.05 -5.41 -15.52
C ILE A 193 19.50 -5.32 -16.95
N THR A 194 18.98 -6.42 -17.49
CA THR A 194 18.41 -6.44 -18.84
C THR A 194 16.90 -6.60 -18.72
N ILE A 195 16.17 -5.52 -19.02
CA ILE A 195 14.71 -5.45 -18.98
C ILE A 195 14.22 -4.52 -20.11
N GLY A 196 13.11 -4.83 -20.76
CA GLY A 196 12.45 -4.02 -21.79
C GLY A 196 11.29 -3.17 -21.24
N PRO A 197 10.76 -2.22 -22.03
CA PRO A 197 9.64 -1.37 -21.60
C PRO A 197 8.36 -2.15 -21.25
N ASP A 198 8.07 -3.24 -21.96
CA ASP A 198 6.91 -4.09 -21.70
C ASP A 198 7.03 -4.84 -20.36
N GLU A 199 8.20 -5.41 -20.07
CA GLU A 199 8.52 -6.08 -18.80
C GLU A 199 8.51 -5.10 -17.64
N ILE A 200 9.13 -3.92 -17.84
CA ILE A 200 9.09 -2.78 -16.91
C ILE A 200 7.66 -2.49 -16.49
N CYS A 201 6.76 -2.25 -17.44
CA CYS A 201 5.42 -1.80 -17.10
C CYS A 201 4.53 -2.96 -16.62
N SER A 202 4.78 -4.19 -17.06
CA SER A 202 4.11 -5.39 -16.55
C SER A 202 4.39 -5.64 -15.05
N PHE A 203 5.64 -5.50 -14.60
CA PHE A 203 6.08 -5.70 -13.21
C PHE A 203 5.41 -4.74 -12.18
N VAL A 204 4.69 -3.72 -12.66
CA VAL A 204 4.37 -2.48 -11.94
C VAL A 204 2.89 -2.15 -12.06
N ILE A 205 2.43 -2.01 -13.30
CA ILE A 205 1.04 -1.73 -13.67
C ILE A 205 0.24 -3.03 -13.76
N GLY A 206 0.93 -4.18 -13.82
CA GLY A 206 0.34 -5.51 -13.67
C GLY A 206 -0.68 -5.86 -14.76
N ASP A 207 -1.83 -6.38 -14.33
CA ASP A 207 -2.92 -6.85 -15.21
C ASP A 207 -3.39 -5.81 -16.24
N ALA A 208 -3.28 -4.51 -15.93
CA ALA A 208 -3.63 -3.42 -16.84
C ALA A 208 -2.59 -3.19 -17.94
N CYS A 209 -1.38 -3.72 -17.79
CA CYS A 209 -0.32 -3.76 -18.80
C CYS A 209 -0.10 -5.13 -19.46
N GLY A 210 -0.71 -6.19 -18.91
CA GLY A 210 -0.51 -7.57 -19.32
C GLY A 210 0.64 -8.24 -18.55
N ASP A 211 0.67 -9.56 -18.61
CA ASP A 211 1.59 -10.41 -17.85
C ASP A 211 2.78 -10.82 -18.74
N VAL A 212 3.93 -10.18 -18.55
CA VAL A 212 5.12 -10.37 -19.39
C VAL A 212 6.13 -11.18 -18.61
N TYR A 213 6.10 -12.50 -18.81
CA TYR A 213 6.99 -13.46 -18.16
C TYR A 213 8.47 -13.10 -18.36
N ASN A 214 9.19 -12.93 -17.25
CA ASN A 214 10.64 -12.75 -17.22
C ASN A 214 11.27 -13.76 -16.25
N PRO A 215 12.16 -14.67 -16.71
CA PRO A 215 12.72 -15.75 -15.89
C PRO A 215 13.74 -15.29 -14.83
N TYR A 216 14.12 -14.01 -14.80
CA TYR A 216 14.94 -13.41 -13.74
C TYR A 216 14.09 -12.75 -12.64
N HIS A 217 12.79 -12.56 -12.86
CA HIS A 217 11.85 -11.98 -11.89
C HIS A 217 10.83 -13.00 -11.37
N GLU A 218 10.58 -14.07 -12.12
CA GLU A 218 9.77 -15.21 -11.71
C GLU A 218 10.57 -16.19 -10.84
N TRP A 219 10.15 -16.37 -9.59
CA TRP A 219 10.76 -17.29 -8.63
C TRP A 219 9.71 -17.95 -7.73
N GLU A 220 10.11 -19.05 -7.09
CA GLU A 220 9.31 -19.80 -6.13
C GLU A 220 10.11 -20.08 -4.86
N VAL A 221 9.44 -20.12 -3.71
CA VAL A 221 10.04 -20.42 -2.41
C VAL A 221 10.21 -21.93 -2.19
N ALA A 222 11.30 -22.33 -1.53
CA ALA A 222 11.54 -23.73 -1.20
C ALA A 222 10.85 -24.10 0.13
N PHE A 223 9.75 -24.83 0.04
CA PHE A 223 9.13 -25.46 1.22
C PHE A 223 9.95 -26.65 1.71
N PRO A 224 10.01 -26.89 3.04
CA PRO A 224 10.60 -28.11 3.58
C PRO A 224 9.76 -29.34 3.19
N PRO A 225 10.35 -30.56 3.13
CA PRO A 225 9.65 -31.79 2.75
C PRO A 225 8.75 -32.34 3.88
N VAL A 226 7.97 -31.45 4.51
CA VAL A 226 7.04 -31.74 5.61
C VAL A 226 5.62 -31.66 5.05
N PRO A 227 4.88 -32.79 4.98
CA PRO A 227 3.50 -32.79 4.50
C PRO A 227 2.64 -31.78 5.27
N LYS A 228 1.83 -31.02 4.53
CA LYS A 228 0.85 -30.09 5.12
C LYS A 228 -0.08 -30.86 6.07
N PRO A 229 -0.29 -30.41 7.32
CA PRO A 229 -1.23 -31.04 8.23
C PRO A 229 -2.64 -31.15 7.65
N ALA A 230 -3.40 -32.18 8.06
CA ALA A 230 -4.78 -32.34 7.64
C ALA A 230 -5.63 -31.12 8.04
N ILE A 231 -6.42 -30.61 7.09
CA ILE A 231 -7.30 -29.45 7.28
C ILE A 231 -8.26 -29.73 8.44
N ARG A 232 -8.35 -28.80 9.39
CA ARG A 232 -9.31 -28.82 10.50
C ARG A 232 -10.30 -27.69 10.33
N SER A 233 -11.52 -27.87 10.83
CA SER A 233 -12.46 -26.76 10.92
C SER A 233 -11.94 -25.73 11.90
N LEU A 234 -12.07 -24.43 11.57
CA LEU A 234 -11.81 -23.35 12.51
C LEU A 234 -13.02 -23.23 13.43
N GLU A 235 -12.86 -23.75 14.64
CA GLU A 235 -13.82 -23.53 15.73
C GLU A 235 -13.90 -22.03 16.04
N ALA A 236 -15.09 -21.56 16.39
CA ALA A 236 -15.29 -20.19 16.82
C ALA A 236 -14.71 -20.01 18.25
N PRO A 237 -14.04 -18.90 18.56
CA PRO A 237 -13.60 -18.61 19.93
C PRO A 237 -14.75 -18.70 20.93
N VAL A 238 -14.48 -19.23 22.12
CA VAL A 238 -15.51 -19.46 23.14
C VAL A 238 -15.99 -18.11 23.70
N ASP A 239 -17.26 -17.77 23.50
CA ASP A 239 -17.82 -16.52 24.04
C ASP A 239 -17.61 -16.43 25.56
N LYS A 240 -17.00 -15.33 26.01
CA LYS A 240 -16.57 -15.04 27.40
C LYS A 240 -15.33 -15.82 27.90
N ALA A 241 -14.55 -16.45 27.03
CA ALA A 241 -13.17 -16.78 27.36
C ALA A 241 -12.34 -15.50 27.65
N PRO A 242 -11.22 -15.60 28.38
CA PRO A 242 -10.26 -14.50 28.48
C PRO A 242 -9.80 -14.06 27.08
N THR A 243 -9.63 -12.76 26.88
CA THR A 243 -9.06 -12.19 25.64
C THR A 243 -7.91 -11.26 25.97
N PHE A 244 -6.94 -11.16 25.06
CA PHE A 244 -5.98 -10.07 25.05
C PHE A 244 -6.58 -8.86 24.32
N LYS A 245 -6.39 -7.66 24.86
CA LYS A 245 -6.76 -6.40 24.22
C LYS A 245 -5.55 -5.81 23.53
N VAL A 246 -5.62 -5.74 22.21
CA VAL A 246 -4.49 -5.41 21.35
C VAL A 246 -4.76 -4.10 20.62
N LEU A 247 -3.91 -3.10 20.83
CA LEU A 247 -3.95 -1.86 20.06
C LEU A 247 -3.21 -2.05 18.73
N GLN A 248 -3.78 -1.54 17.63
CA GLN A 248 -3.03 -1.26 16.41
C GLN A 248 -2.99 0.25 16.12
N ILE A 249 -1.79 0.77 15.91
CA ILE A 249 -1.51 2.08 15.33
C ILE A 249 -0.81 1.86 13.99
N SER A 250 -1.19 2.62 12.97
CA SER A 250 -0.56 2.60 11.65
C SER A 250 -0.60 3.97 11.00
N ASP A 251 0.32 4.22 10.07
CA ASP A 251 0.24 5.29 9.08
C ASP A 251 0.02 6.65 9.76
N THR A 252 0.91 6.97 10.69
CA THR A 252 0.82 8.17 11.53
C THR A 252 1.16 9.44 10.76
N HIS A 253 2.11 9.34 9.83
CA HIS A 253 2.66 10.45 9.04
C HIS A 253 2.74 11.74 9.86
N PHE A 254 3.63 11.73 10.86
CA PHE A 254 3.90 12.88 11.68
C PHE A 254 4.54 13.97 10.80
N ASP A 255 3.83 15.08 10.59
CA ASP A 255 4.38 16.25 9.94
C ASP A 255 4.90 17.27 10.98
N PRO A 256 6.22 17.34 11.23
CA PRO A 256 6.82 18.35 12.12
C PRO A 256 6.77 19.79 11.54
N TYR A 257 6.40 19.93 10.27
CA TYR A 257 6.32 21.23 9.57
C TYR A 257 4.88 21.69 9.30
N TYR A 258 3.88 20.97 9.83
CA TYR A 258 2.46 21.33 9.71
C TYR A 258 2.18 22.71 10.32
N ALA A 259 1.39 23.52 9.62
CA ALA A 259 1.12 24.92 9.94
C ALA A 259 -0.38 25.23 9.80
N GLU A 260 -1.06 25.42 10.92
CA GLU A 260 -2.46 25.87 10.97
C GLU A 260 -2.67 27.18 10.18
N GLY A 261 -3.73 27.24 9.37
CA GLY A 261 -4.02 28.38 8.50
C GLY A 261 -3.12 28.54 7.26
N ALA A 262 -2.07 27.71 7.10
CA ALA A 262 -1.31 27.65 5.85
C ALA A 262 -2.15 27.05 4.70
N ASN A 263 -1.70 27.23 3.46
CA ASN A 263 -2.47 26.80 2.30
C ASN A 263 -2.59 25.26 2.22
N ALA A 264 -3.82 24.77 2.35
CA ALA A 264 -4.17 23.35 2.17
C ALA A 264 -4.49 23.01 0.70
N GLU A 265 -4.60 24.01 -0.19
CA GLU A 265 -4.90 23.90 -1.62
C GLU A 265 -3.68 24.35 -2.44
N CYS A 266 -2.55 23.69 -2.22
CA CYS A 266 -1.23 24.13 -2.72
C CYS A 266 -0.84 23.56 -4.09
N ASN A 267 -1.53 22.53 -4.59
CA ASN A 267 -1.19 21.79 -5.82
C ASN A 267 0.22 21.16 -5.83
N GLU A 268 0.76 20.84 -4.65
CA GLU A 268 1.87 19.88 -4.46
C GLU A 268 1.31 18.59 -3.81
N PRO A 269 2.07 17.48 -3.74
CA PRO A 269 1.57 16.24 -3.15
C PRO A 269 1.32 16.30 -1.64
N LEU A 270 1.94 17.25 -0.93
CA LEU A 270 1.66 17.58 0.47
C LEU A 270 1.58 19.10 0.67
N CYS A 271 0.53 19.53 1.37
CA CYS A 271 0.16 20.91 1.66
C CYS A 271 0.10 21.15 3.19
N CYS A 272 -0.62 22.20 3.64
CA CYS A 272 -0.77 22.56 5.07
C CYS A 272 0.55 22.91 5.79
N ARG A 273 1.62 23.25 5.07
CA ARG A 273 2.91 23.66 5.64
C ARG A 273 3.17 25.14 5.40
N ALA A 274 4.04 25.76 6.20
CA ALA A 274 4.47 27.14 5.97
C ALA A 274 5.04 27.37 4.55
N SER A 275 5.71 26.35 3.97
CA SER A 275 6.20 26.35 2.58
C SER A 275 5.10 26.32 1.51
N SER A 276 3.88 25.90 1.85
CA SER A 276 2.71 25.88 0.95
C SER A 276 2.14 27.29 0.70
N GLY A 277 2.59 28.28 1.47
CA GLY A 277 2.16 29.67 1.39
C GLY A 277 0.89 29.97 2.22
N PRO A 278 0.41 31.23 2.20
CA PRO A 278 -0.82 31.61 2.87
C PRO A 278 -2.07 31.11 2.13
N ALA A 279 -3.13 30.77 2.87
CA ALA A 279 -4.43 30.43 2.31
C ALA A 279 -4.93 31.50 1.31
N LEU A 280 -5.31 31.05 0.10
CA LEU A 280 -5.75 31.92 -0.99
C LEU A 280 -7.23 32.34 -0.87
N THR A 281 -8.03 31.56 -0.14
CA THR A 281 -9.45 31.82 0.13
C THR A 281 -9.75 31.72 1.63
N PRO A 282 -10.87 32.26 2.14
CA PRO A 282 -11.24 32.15 3.55
C PRO A 282 -11.45 30.72 4.07
N GLY A 283 -11.56 29.72 3.19
CA GLY A 283 -11.62 28.29 3.54
C GLY A 283 -10.38 27.48 3.09
N GLY A 284 -9.41 28.10 2.40
CA GLY A 284 -8.19 27.44 1.90
C GLY A 284 -7.11 27.19 2.94
N GLY A 285 -7.36 27.56 4.20
CA GLY A 285 -6.45 27.35 5.32
C GLY A 285 -6.56 25.95 5.89
N ALA A 286 -5.41 25.41 6.31
CA ALA A 286 -5.27 24.18 7.08
C ALA A 286 -5.99 24.29 8.44
N GLY A 287 -6.65 23.21 8.85
CA GLY A 287 -7.23 23.09 10.19
C GLY A 287 -6.18 23.09 11.32
N ARG A 288 -6.66 23.11 12.56
CA ARG A 288 -5.82 23.05 13.77
C ARG A 288 -5.35 21.63 14.09
N TRP A 289 -6.23 20.66 13.87
CA TRP A 289 -6.06 19.25 14.26
C TRP A 289 -5.72 18.34 13.08
N GLY A 290 -5.39 18.91 11.91
CA GLY A 290 -5.30 18.21 10.64
C GLY A 290 -6.25 18.83 9.61
N ASP A 291 -6.12 18.39 8.35
CA ASP A 291 -7.00 18.82 7.25
C ASP A 291 -7.39 17.61 6.38
N TYR A 292 -8.55 17.68 5.72
CA TYR A 292 -9.02 16.63 4.81
C TYR A 292 -8.36 16.68 3.43
N ARG A 293 -7.67 17.77 3.06
CA ARG A 293 -6.92 17.85 1.80
C ARG A 293 -5.62 17.03 1.91
N LYS A 294 -4.69 17.22 0.97
CA LYS A 294 -3.39 16.54 0.97
C LYS A 294 -2.49 17.06 2.08
N CYS A 295 -2.76 16.63 3.31
CA CYS A 295 -2.12 17.13 4.52
C CYS A 295 -1.98 16.00 5.54
N ASP A 296 -0.84 15.98 6.23
CA ASP A 296 -0.48 14.95 7.21
C ASP A 296 -0.75 15.41 8.66
N THR A 297 -0.36 14.59 9.64
CA THR A 297 -0.78 14.78 11.03
C THR A 297 0.11 15.76 11.79
N PRO A 298 -0.41 16.89 12.32
CA PRO A 298 0.37 17.74 13.22
C PRO A 298 0.60 17.04 14.55
N LYS A 299 1.78 17.25 15.16
CA LYS A 299 2.16 16.65 16.45
C LYS A 299 1.05 16.71 17.51
N ARG A 300 0.40 17.87 17.65
CA ARG A 300 -0.68 18.09 18.63
C ARG A 300 -1.85 17.10 18.53
N THR A 301 -2.14 16.55 17.36
CA THR A 301 -3.21 15.55 17.19
C THR A 301 -2.72 14.15 17.54
N ILE A 302 -1.47 13.80 17.22
CA ILE A 302 -0.84 12.54 17.67
C ILE A 302 -0.75 12.51 19.20
N ASP A 303 -0.29 13.61 19.81
CA ASP A 303 -0.19 13.78 21.27
C ASP A 303 -1.55 13.57 21.95
N HIS A 304 -2.63 14.14 21.38
CA HIS A 304 -3.98 13.99 21.91
C HIS A 304 -4.55 12.57 21.69
N MET A 305 -4.34 11.97 20.52
CA MET A 305 -4.74 10.59 20.23
C MET A 305 -4.10 9.62 21.22
N LEU A 306 -2.78 9.67 21.35
CA LEU A 306 -2.01 8.78 22.21
C LEU A 306 -2.41 8.93 23.68
N LYS A 307 -2.67 10.17 24.13
CA LYS A 307 -3.20 10.42 25.48
C LYS A 307 -4.61 9.88 25.66
N HIS A 308 -5.49 10.03 24.67
CA HIS A 308 -6.85 9.45 24.71
C HIS A 308 -6.81 7.92 24.80
N ILE A 309 -5.96 7.27 24.01
CA ILE A 309 -5.77 5.81 24.04
C ILE A 309 -5.32 5.38 25.44
N ALA A 310 -4.27 6.01 26.00
CA ALA A 310 -3.76 5.68 27.33
C ALA A 310 -4.79 5.90 28.46
N ASP A 311 -5.64 6.93 28.35
CA ASP A 311 -6.69 7.21 29.34
C ASP A 311 -7.93 6.29 29.22
N THR A 312 -8.21 5.80 28.00
CA THR A 312 -9.45 5.04 27.69
C THR A 312 -9.24 3.53 27.65
N HIS A 313 -8.01 3.11 27.39
CA HIS A 313 -7.61 1.72 27.22
C HIS A 313 -6.40 1.39 28.12
N THR A 314 -6.57 1.59 29.43
CA THR A 314 -5.56 1.29 30.48
C THR A 314 -5.25 -0.22 30.64
N ASP A 315 -5.86 -1.04 29.81
CA ASP A 315 -5.98 -2.50 29.85
C ASP A 315 -5.49 -3.14 28.53
N ILE A 316 -4.59 -2.47 27.79
CA ILE A 316 -3.92 -3.02 26.59
C ILE A 316 -2.82 -3.99 27.02
N ASP A 317 -2.87 -5.23 26.51
CA ASP A 317 -1.85 -6.25 26.75
C ASP A 317 -0.60 -6.06 25.86
N TYR A 318 -0.79 -5.66 24.59
CA TYR A 318 0.30 -5.34 23.67
C TYR A 318 -0.16 -4.45 22.49
N ILE A 319 0.82 -3.83 21.83
CA ILE A 319 0.62 -2.88 20.72
C ILE A 319 1.27 -3.43 19.46
N LEU A 320 0.54 -3.44 18.35
CA LEU A 320 1.04 -3.63 17.00
C LEU A 320 1.22 -2.25 16.34
N TRP A 321 2.39 -1.98 15.78
CA TRP A 321 2.70 -0.65 15.24
C TRP A 321 3.21 -0.74 13.80
N THR A 322 2.30 -0.65 12.84
CA THR A 322 2.53 -1.11 11.45
C THR A 322 3.10 -0.03 10.52
N GLY A 323 4.04 0.78 11.02
CA GLY A 323 4.90 1.65 10.20
C GLY A 323 4.32 3.00 9.77
N ASP A 324 5.03 3.61 8.82
CA ASP A 324 4.77 4.90 8.17
C ASP A 324 4.60 6.08 9.14
N LEU A 325 5.76 6.57 9.58
CA LEU A 325 5.92 7.70 10.50
C LEU A 325 6.32 8.99 9.78
N PRO A 326 7.22 9.01 8.77
CA PRO A 326 7.52 10.21 8.01
C PRO A 326 6.36 10.66 7.09
N PRO A 327 6.20 11.97 6.84
CA PRO A 327 5.09 12.50 6.05
C PRO A 327 5.28 12.29 4.53
N HIS A 328 4.32 12.74 3.73
CA HIS A 328 4.29 12.60 2.27
C HIS A 328 5.17 13.61 1.50
N ASP A 329 6.13 14.27 2.16
CA ASP A 329 7.05 15.24 1.55
C ASP A 329 8.23 14.60 0.80
N VAL A 330 7.99 13.46 0.16
CA VAL A 330 8.95 12.52 -0.45
C VAL A 330 9.91 13.11 -1.50
N TRP A 331 9.73 14.37 -1.89
CA TRP A 331 10.64 15.13 -2.76
C TRP A 331 11.65 15.99 -1.98
N ASN A 332 11.50 16.13 -0.67
CA ASN A 332 12.25 17.01 0.23
C ASN A 332 12.60 16.31 1.56
N GLN A 333 12.93 15.02 1.51
CA GLN A 333 13.37 14.27 2.69
C GLN A 333 14.89 14.09 2.73
N THR A 334 15.41 13.81 3.92
CA THR A 334 16.76 13.29 4.15
C THR A 334 16.70 12.10 5.10
N LYS A 335 17.71 11.23 5.06
CA LYS A 335 17.83 10.10 5.97
C LYS A 335 17.88 10.56 7.43
N GLU A 336 18.54 11.69 7.67
CA GLU A 336 18.74 12.30 8.99
C GLU A 336 17.41 12.83 9.55
N GLU A 337 16.53 13.40 8.72
CA GLU A 337 15.18 13.79 9.12
C GLU A 337 14.27 12.58 9.38
N ASN A 338 14.26 11.57 8.50
CA ASN A 338 13.45 10.36 8.72
C ASN A 338 13.88 9.60 10.00
N LEU A 339 15.19 9.52 10.27
CA LEU A 339 15.72 8.97 11.52
C LEU A 339 15.32 9.80 12.75
N LYS A 340 15.27 11.13 12.63
CA LYS A 340 14.79 12.00 13.71
C LYS A 340 13.31 11.77 14.00
N VAL A 341 12.45 11.72 12.97
CA VAL A 341 11.01 11.42 13.12
C VAL A 341 10.81 10.06 13.79
N LEU A 342 11.56 9.04 13.35
CA LEU A 342 11.55 7.71 13.97
C LEU A 342 11.94 7.76 15.46
N GLN A 343 13.03 8.45 15.80
CA GLN A 343 13.49 8.59 17.19
C GLN A 343 12.49 9.33 18.09
N GLU A 344 11.95 10.47 17.64
CA GLU A 344 10.95 11.25 18.38
C GLU A 344 9.66 10.45 18.60
N THR A 345 9.21 9.69 17.60
CA THR A 345 7.98 8.90 17.68
C THR A 345 8.16 7.63 18.53
N VAL A 346 9.32 6.95 18.44
CA VAL A 346 9.65 5.79 19.31
C VAL A 346 9.74 6.20 20.78
N ALA A 347 10.36 7.35 21.07
CA ALA A 347 10.40 7.90 22.43
C ALA A 347 8.97 8.20 22.92
N GLN A 348 8.16 8.91 22.12
CA GLN A 348 6.78 9.23 22.46
C GLN A 348 5.89 7.99 22.71
N MET A 349 6.03 6.93 21.90
CA MET A 349 5.31 5.68 22.11
C MET A 349 5.73 4.98 23.41
N SER A 350 7.03 5.00 23.74
CA SER A 350 7.59 4.41 24.96
C SER A 350 7.14 5.17 26.23
N ASP A 351 7.10 6.50 26.16
CA ASP A 351 6.66 7.37 27.26
C ASP A 351 5.15 7.28 27.52
N MET A 352 4.34 7.05 26.48
CA MET A 352 2.88 6.96 26.61
C MET A 352 2.39 5.59 27.12
N PHE A 353 3.08 4.50 26.75
CA PHE A 353 2.66 3.14 27.08
C PHE A 353 3.72 2.39 27.92
N PRO A 354 4.10 2.92 29.10
CA PRO A 354 5.21 2.39 29.89
C PRO A 354 4.94 0.96 30.37
N GLY A 355 5.77 0.02 29.92
CA GLY A 355 5.69 -1.40 30.26
C GLY A 355 4.78 -2.24 29.37
N VAL A 356 4.08 -1.65 28.41
CA VAL A 356 3.31 -2.39 27.39
C VAL A 356 4.25 -2.83 26.26
N PRO A 357 4.29 -4.11 25.86
CA PRO A 357 5.06 -4.56 24.69
C PRO A 357 4.58 -3.90 23.39
N ILE A 358 5.52 -3.33 22.63
CA ILE A 358 5.27 -2.76 21.30
C ILE A 358 5.99 -3.61 20.26
N PHE A 359 5.25 -4.08 19.26
CA PHE A 359 5.75 -4.85 18.13
C PHE A 359 5.65 -4.01 16.84
N PRO A 360 6.73 -3.31 16.44
CA PRO A 360 6.72 -2.51 15.24
C PRO A 360 6.97 -3.34 13.96
N ALA A 361 6.38 -2.90 12.86
CA ALA A 361 6.81 -3.23 11.50
C ALA A 361 7.30 -1.97 10.79
N LEU A 362 8.25 -2.11 9.87
CA LEU A 362 8.67 -1.00 9.01
C LEU A 362 7.66 -0.81 7.89
N GLY A 363 7.30 0.45 7.63
CA GLY A 363 6.57 0.86 6.45
C GLY A 363 7.51 1.21 5.29
N ASN A 364 6.97 1.89 4.29
CA ASN A 364 7.76 2.33 3.13
C ASN A 364 8.31 3.76 3.28
N HIS A 365 7.67 4.63 4.07
CA HIS A 365 8.10 6.01 4.33
C HIS A 365 9.32 6.14 5.28
N GLU A 366 9.67 5.12 6.06
CA GLU A 366 10.87 5.17 6.92
C GLU A 366 12.17 5.37 6.11
N SER A 367 12.23 4.86 4.88
CA SER A 367 13.40 5.00 4.00
C SER A 367 13.45 6.35 3.28
N SER A 368 14.65 6.88 3.06
CA SER A 368 14.90 8.06 2.22
C SER A 368 15.94 7.70 1.14
N PRO A 369 15.57 7.64 -0.16
CA PRO A 369 14.22 7.87 -0.71
C PRO A 369 13.19 6.81 -0.26
N VAL A 370 11.91 7.18 -0.26
CA VAL A 370 10.78 6.31 0.11
C VAL A 370 10.74 5.05 -0.78
N ASN A 371 10.36 3.91 -0.18
CA ASN A 371 10.35 2.58 -0.78
C ASN A 371 11.73 1.93 -1.10
N SER A 372 12.88 2.49 -0.68
CA SER A 372 14.21 1.96 -1.06
C SER A 372 14.69 0.78 -0.18
N THR A 373 13.78 -0.15 0.12
CA THR A 373 14.00 -1.36 0.94
C THR A 373 14.18 -2.63 0.09
N ASP A 374 14.67 -3.72 0.69
CA ASP A 374 15.09 -4.90 -0.05
C ASP A 374 14.87 -6.22 0.75
N PRO A 375 13.67 -6.83 0.67
CA PRO A 375 13.28 -8.09 1.33
C PRO A 375 14.21 -9.30 1.21
N ALA A 376 15.23 -9.28 0.34
CA ALA A 376 16.30 -10.29 0.24
C ALA A 376 15.82 -11.76 0.30
N THR A 377 15.91 -12.40 1.48
CA THR A 377 15.51 -13.81 1.74
C THR A 377 14.39 -13.95 2.78
N GLU A 378 13.66 -12.88 3.06
CA GLU A 378 12.61 -12.78 4.10
C GLU A 378 11.57 -13.90 4.02
N LEU A 379 11.00 -14.19 2.84
CA LEU A 379 10.01 -15.27 2.71
C LEU A 379 10.60 -16.65 3.02
N GLN A 380 11.90 -16.87 2.78
CA GLN A 380 12.55 -18.13 3.11
C GLN A 380 12.83 -18.26 4.61
N TRP A 381 13.12 -17.13 5.29
CA TRP A 381 13.17 -17.05 6.75
C TRP A 381 11.78 -17.29 7.38
N LEU A 382 10.74 -16.64 6.86
CA LEU A 382 9.34 -16.82 7.30
C LEU A 382 8.90 -18.29 7.23
N ILE A 383 9.29 -19.03 6.18
CA ILE A 383 9.06 -20.48 6.09
C ILE A 383 9.74 -21.26 7.23
N TYR A 384 10.97 -20.90 7.61
CA TYR A 384 11.67 -21.58 8.71
C TYR A 384 10.99 -21.32 10.06
N GLU A 385 10.58 -20.09 10.35
CA GLU A 385 9.87 -19.76 11.60
C GLU A 385 8.47 -20.40 11.65
N LEU A 386 7.69 -20.32 10.57
CA LEU A 386 6.38 -20.97 10.49
C LEU A 386 6.48 -22.49 10.62
N GLN A 387 7.53 -23.11 10.07
CA GLN A 387 7.76 -24.54 10.25
C GLN A 387 8.18 -24.90 11.69
N SER A 388 8.95 -24.03 12.35
CA SER A 388 9.34 -24.17 13.77
C SER A 388 8.13 -24.07 14.70
N ALA A 389 7.24 -23.11 14.44
CA ALA A 389 5.97 -22.95 15.15
C ALA A 389 5.04 -24.15 14.92
N GLU A 390 4.89 -24.62 13.68
CA GLU A 390 4.10 -25.82 13.34
C GLU A 390 4.60 -27.07 14.07
N PHE A 391 5.92 -27.26 14.18
CA PHE A 391 6.51 -28.36 14.97
C PHE A 391 6.32 -28.20 16.48
N SER A 392 6.27 -26.97 16.97
CA SER A 392 6.10 -26.66 18.40
C SER A 392 4.63 -26.64 18.84
N GLY A 393 3.68 -26.67 17.89
CA GLY A 393 2.24 -26.55 18.14
C GLY A 393 1.77 -25.11 18.38
N GLU A 394 2.64 -24.14 18.12
CA GLU A 394 2.44 -22.72 18.39
C GLU A 394 1.49 -22.07 17.36
N LYS A 395 1.00 -20.87 17.69
CA LYS A 395 0.20 -20.03 16.80
C LYS A 395 0.93 -18.75 16.47
N VAL A 396 0.79 -18.30 15.24
CA VAL A 396 1.49 -17.15 14.69
C VAL A 396 0.50 -16.06 14.29
N HIS A 397 0.83 -14.83 14.68
CA HIS A 397 0.34 -13.60 14.05
C HIS A 397 1.43 -13.06 13.16
N ILE A 398 1.09 -12.63 11.95
CA ILE A 398 2.03 -11.92 11.07
C ILE A 398 1.71 -10.43 11.14
N ILE A 399 2.73 -9.59 11.31
CA ILE A 399 2.60 -8.14 11.19
C ILE A 399 3.45 -7.64 10.02
N GLY A 400 2.97 -6.64 9.32
CA GLY A 400 3.67 -5.96 8.23
C GLY A 400 3.05 -4.59 7.98
N HIS A 401 3.48 -3.92 6.91
CA HIS A 401 2.91 -2.64 6.50
C HIS A 401 2.07 -2.77 5.23
N ILE A 402 2.69 -2.93 4.05
CA ILE A 402 1.98 -3.12 2.79
C ILE A 402 1.22 -4.47 2.82
N PRO A 403 -0.11 -4.49 2.68
CA PRO A 403 -0.85 -5.75 2.66
C PRO A 403 -0.58 -6.54 1.35
N PRO A 404 -0.56 -7.87 1.41
CA PRO A 404 -0.04 -8.73 0.34
C PRO A 404 -0.97 -8.83 -0.89
N GLY A 405 -2.24 -8.52 -0.74
CA GLY A 405 -3.21 -8.35 -1.83
C GLY A 405 -3.11 -7.01 -2.55
N HIS A 406 -2.62 -5.96 -1.87
CA HIS A 406 -2.54 -4.62 -2.45
C HIS A 406 -1.68 -4.58 -3.71
N SER A 407 -2.03 -3.69 -4.65
CA SER A 407 -1.32 -3.56 -5.92
C SER A 407 0.17 -3.24 -5.73
N ASP A 408 0.55 -2.60 -4.62
CA ASP A 408 1.92 -2.24 -4.29
C ASP A 408 2.77 -3.41 -3.75
N CYS A 409 2.15 -4.52 -3.37
CA CYS A 409 2.85 -5.79 -3.17
C CYS A 409 3.25 -6.43 -4.52
N LEU A 410 4.48 -6.92 -4.64
CA LEU A 410 5.02 -7.48 -5.88
C LEU A 410 4.33 -8.80 -6.24
N LYS A 411 3.75 -8.93 -7.44
CA LYS A 411 3.00 -10.12 -7.89
C LYS A 411 3.69 -11.45 -7.55
N VAL A 412 4.99 -11.57 -7.80
CA VAL A 412 5.76 -12.81 -7.52
C VAL A 412 6.01 -13.01 -6.02
N TRP A 413 6.31 -11.95 -5.26
CA TRP A 413 6.44 -12.02 -3.80
C TRP A 413 5.08 -12.39 -3.17
N SER A 414 4.01 -11.72 -3.59
CA SER A 414 2.62 -11.94 -3.18
C SER A 414 2.15 -13.36 -3.49
N ARG A 415 2.43 -13.90 -4.69
CA ARG A 415 2.14 -15.31 -5.03
C ARG A 415 2.83 -16.29 -4.07
N ASN A 416 4.10 -16.03 -3.75
CA ASN A 416 4.86 -16.86 -2.81
C ASN A 416 4.35 -16.73 -1.37
N TYR A 417 4.08 -15.51 -0.89
CA TYR A 417 3.49 -15.26 0.41
C TYR A 417 2.11 -15.95 0.54
N TYR A 418 1.26 -15.84 -0.48
CA TYR A 418 -0.04 -16.52 -0.54
C TYR A 418 0.08 -18.05 -0.47
N ALA A 419 1.11 -18.63 -1.11
CA ALA A 419 1.42 -20.05 -0.99
C ALA A 419 1.92 -20.44 0.41
N ILE A 420 2.72 -19.58 1.06
CA ILE A 420 3.18 -19.77 2.45
C ILE A 420 1.99 -19.74 3.42
N VAL A 421 1.12 -18.73 3.34
CA VAL A 421 -0.10 -18.63 4.16
C VAL A 421 -0.98 -19.87 3.98
N ASN A 422 -1.18 -20.33 2.75
CA ASN A 422 -1.97 -21.54 2.49
C ASN A 422 -1.25 -22.86 2.87
N ARG A 423 0.08 -22.90 2.96
CA ARG A 423 0.81 -24.04 3.53
C ARG A 423 0.65 -24.10 5.05
N TYR A 424 0.63 -22.96 5.73
CA TYR A 424 0.63 -22.85 7.19
C TYR A 424 -0.72 -22.35 7.79
N GLU A 425 -1.84 -22.60 7.11
CA GLU A 425 -3.20 -22.18 7.54
C GLU A 425 -3.66 -22.73 8.91
N SER A 426 -3.00 -23.78 9.42
CA SER A 426 -3.23 -24.36 10.76
C SER A 426 -2.43 -23.66 11.87
N THR A 427 -1.49 -22.80 11.50
CA THR A 427 -0.46 -22.19 12.36
C THR A 427 -0.61 -20.67 12.41
N ILE A 428 -0.83 -20.04 11.25
CA ILE A 428 -1.18 -18.61 11.16
C ILE A 428 -2.64 -18.44 11.59
N THR A 429 -2.92 -17.46 12.46
CA THR A 429 -4.25 -17.27 13.08
C THR A 429 -4.83 -15.87 12.89
N ALA A 430 -3.98 -14.88 12.62
CA ALA A 430 -4.34 -13.56 12.15
C ALA A 430 -3.14 -12.92 11.42
N GLN A 431 -3.40 -11.90 10.62
CA GLN A 431 -2.37 -11.07 9.98
C GLN A 431 -2.80 -9.60 10.07
N PHE A 432 -1.85 -8.68 10.24
CA PHE A 432 -2.11 -7.26 10.50
C PHE A 432 -1.21 -6.35 9.65
N PHE A 433 -1.81 -5.41 8.93
CA PHE A 433 -1.17 -4.52 7.94
C PHE A 433 -1.69 -3.08 8.06
N GLY A 434 -1.17 -2.15 7.28
CA GLY A 434 -1.56 -0.73 7.18
C GLY A 434 -1.52 -0.25 5.73
N HIS A 435 -0.78 0.82 5.46
CA HIS A 435 -0.42 1.33 4.12
C HIS A 435 -1.55 1.94 3.28
N THR A 436 -2.73 1.32 3.23
CA THR A 436 -3.82 1.79 2.36
C THR A 436 -4.67 2.89 3.00
N HIS A 437 -4.46 3.17 4.29
CA HIS A 437 -5.15 4.17 5.12
C HIS A 437 -6.64 3.89 5.40
N PHE A 438 -7.25 2.90 4.76
CA PHE A 438 -8.67 2.58 4.86
C PHE A 438 -8.98 1.50 5.91
N ASP A 439 -10.23 1.44 6.37
CA ASP A 439 -10.72 0.37 7.26
C ASP A 439 -11.15 -0.84 6.42
N GLU A 440 -10.19 -1.70 6.07
CA GLU A 440 -10.40 -2.85 5.16
C GLU A 440 -9.71 -4.14 5.63
N PHE A 441 -9.87 -5.21 4.84
CA PHE A 441 -9.36 -6.56 5.13
C PHE A 441 -9.15 -7.34 3.82
N GLU A 442 -8.32 -8.38 3.83
CA GLU A 442 -8.09 -9.27 2.69
C GLU A 442 -8.32 -10.74 3.09
N VAL A 443 -9.18 -11.46 2.36
CA VAL A 443 -9.40 -12.89 2.57
C VAL A 443 -8.52 -13.73 1.65
N PHE A 444 -7.97 -14.82 2.18
CA PHE A 444 -7.17 -15.81 1.46
C PHE A 444 -7.99 -17.07 1.21
N TYR A 445 -7.75 -17.72 0.07
CA TYR A 445 -8.49 -18.91 -0.37
C TYR A 445 -7.54 -20.04 -0.79
N ASP A 446 -8.00 -21.27 -0.67
CA ASP A 446 -7.26 -22.47 -1.05
C ASP A 446 -6.87 -22.40 -2.54
N PRO A 447 -5.57 -22.52 -2.89
CA PRO A 447 -5.11 -22.33 -4.27
C PRO A 447 -5.61 -23.41 -5.25
N ASN A 448 -6.22 -24.49 -4.77
CA ASN A 448 -6.77 -25.55 -5.63
C ASN A 448 -8.16 -25.19 -6.21
N ASP A 449 -8.98 -24.41 -5.48
CA ASP A 449 -10.37 -24.10 -5.87
C ASP A 449 -10.75 -22.61 -5.81
N LEU A 450 -9.99 -21.77 -5.09
CA LEU A 450 -10.28 -20.36 -4.80
C LEU A 450 -11.69 -20.11 -4.17
N GLY A 451 -12.30 -21.17 -3.64
CA GLY A 451 -13.62 -21.18 -3.02
C GLY A 451 -13.56 -21.31 -1.50
N ARG A 452 -12.66 -22.16 -0.95
CA ARG A 452 -12.52 -22.31 0.50
C ARG A 452 -11.64 -21.21 1.09
N ALA A 453 -12.21 -20.32 1.91
CA ALA A 453 -11.41 -19.35 2.68
C ALA A 453 -10.49 -20.05 3.71
N THR A 454 -9.24 -19.60 3.81
CA THR A 454 -8.15 -20.22 4.62
C THR A 454 -7.51 -19.28 5.63
N SER A 455 -7.39 -17.99 5.33
CA SER A 455 -6.81 -16.97 6.23
C SER A 455 -7.47 -15.61 6.02
N ILE A 456 -7.23 -14.71 6.98
CA ILE A 456 -7.67 -13.31 7.00
C ILE A 456 -6.45 -12.41 7.25
N ALA A 457 -6.39 -11.27 6.58
CA ALA A 457 -5.52 -10.17 6.92
C ALA A 457 -6.37 -8.93 7.22
N TYR A 458 -6.10 -8.27 8.34
CA TYR A 458 -6.75 -7.03 8.72
C TYR A 458 -5.86 -5.85 8.34
N VAL A 459 -6.41 -4.88 7.61
CA VAL A 459 -5.70 -3.65 7.25
C VAL A 459 -6.14 -2.55 8.21
N GLY A 460 -5.19 -1.94 8.90
CA GLY A 460 -5.39 -0.88 9.88
C GLY A 460 -5.77 0.42 9.17
N PRO A 461 -6.83 1.12 9.60
CA PRO A 461 -7.10 2.46 9.10
C PRO A 461 -6.03 3.40 9.63
N SER A 462 -5.63 4.38 8.83
CA SER A 462 -4.54 5.27 9.20
C SER A 462 -4.89 6.18 10.38
N VAL A 463 -3.85 6.58 11.11
CA VAL A 463 -3.94 7.76 11.98
C VAL A 463 -3.97 9.04 11.14
N THR A 464 -3.23 9.14 10.03
CA THR A 464 -3.26 10.34 9.17
C THR A 464 -4.66 10.61 8.57
N PRO A 465 -5.08 11.88 8.42
CA PRO A 465 -6.25 12.21 7.61
C PRO A 465 -5.96 12.15 6.10
N TYR A 466 -4.69 12.02 5.68
CA TYR A 466 -4.24 12.00 4.29
C TYR A 466 -4.88 10.85 3.49
N TYR A 467 -5.73 11.11 2.51
CA TYR A 467 -6.50 12.34 2.31
C TYR A 467 -8.00 12.02 2.18
N ASP A 468 -8.83 13.04 2.42
CA ASP A 468 -10.28 12.95 2.56
C ASP A 468 -10.77 11.95 3.63
N LEU A 469 -9.94 11.63 4.64
CA LEU A 469 -10.27 10.73 5.76
C LEU A 469 -10.40 11.48 7.10
N ASN A 470 -11.16 10.90 8.04
CA ASN A 470 -10.97 11.17 9.47
C ASN A 470 -9.69 10.49 9.97
N LEU A 471 -9.22 10.82 11.17
CA LEU A 471 -8.16 10.09 11.84
C LEU A 471 -8.75 8.90 12.59
N GLY A 472 -8.03 7.78 12.70
CA GLY A 472 -8.51 6.57 13.38
C GLY A 472 -7.42 5.67 13.97
N TYR A 473 -7.82 4.76 14.85
CA TYR A 473 -7.01 3.65 15.35
C TYR A 473 -7.90 2.43 15.61
N ARG A 474 -7.29 1.26 15.83
CA ARG A 474 -7.95 -0.05 15.88
C ARG A 474 -7.64 -0.76 17.20
N ILE A 475 -8.65 -1.35 17.84
CA ILE A 475 -8.51 -2.25 18.99
C ILE A 475 -9.01 -3.64 18.56
N TYR A 476 -8.22 -4.69 18.80
CA TYR A 476 -8.65 -6.07 18.66
C TYR A 476 -8.84 -6.72 20.03
N TYR A 477 -9.78 -7.65 20.09
CA TYR A 477 -9.84 -8.65 21.15
C TYR A 477 -9.37 -9.99 20.58
N VAL A 478 -8.23 -10.49 21.04
CA VAL A 478 -7.60 -11.75 20.60
C VAL A 478 -7.88 -12.85 21.62
N ASP A 479 -8.09 -14.09 21.17
CA ASP A 479 -8.38 -15.22 22.04
C ASP A 479 -7.21 -15.51 23.01
N GLY A 480 -7.47 -15.35 24.31
CA GLY A 480 -6.46 -15.23 25.37
C GLY A 480 -6.01 -16.57 25.95
N ASP A 481 -5.44 -16.55 27.15
CA ASP A 481 -4.86 -17.74 27.78
C ASP A 481 -5.92 -18.67 28.40
N HIS A 482 -6.17 -19.79 27.72
CA HIS A 482 -6.96 -20.92 28.21
C HIS A 482 -6.59 -22.23 27.48
N GLU A 483 -7.06 -23.38 27.99
CA GLU A 483 -6.69 -24.72 27.51
C GLU A 483 -7.02 -24.97 26.02
N ALA A 484 -8.01 -24.27 25.47
CA ALA A 484 -8.50 -24.44 24.11
C ALA A 484 -8.21 -23.21 23.21
N THR A 485 -7.21 -22.39 23.56
CA THR A 485 -6.97 -21.11 22.89
C THR A 485 -6.67 -21.26 21.39
N THR A 486 -7.44 -20.53 20.59
CA THR A 486 -7.31 -20.48 19.13
C THR A 486 -6.31 -19.42 18.66
N ARG A 487 -6.01 -18.43 19.52
CA ARG A 487 -5.30 -17.16 19.20
C ARG A 487 -5.92 -16.34 18.04
N GLN A 488 -7.15 -16.63 17.63
CA GLN A 488 -7.84 -15.86 16.59
C GLN A 488 -8.29 -14.49 17.11
N VAL A 489 -8.61 -13.56 16.19
CA VAL A 489 -9.35 -12.34 16.54
C VAL A 489 -10.81 -12.71 16.84
N VAL A 490 -11.28 -12.32 18.02
CA VAL A 490 -12.64 -12.57 18.55
C VAL A 490 -13.60 -11.46 18.14
N ASP A 491 -13.21 -10.19 18.28
CA ASP A 491 -13.89 -9.02 17.68
C ASP A 491 -12.86 -7.89 17.47
N HIS A 492 -13.21 -6.85 16.72
CA HIS A 492 -12.42 -5.62 16.66
C HIS A 492 -13.28 -4.35 16.65
N GLU A 493 -12.73 -3.29 17.21
CA GLU A 493 -13.30 -1.95 17.26
C GLU A 493 -12.43 -0.99 16.44
N THR A 494 -13.05 -0.12 15.65
CA THR A 494 -12.36 1.06 15.11
C THR A 494 -12.83 2.29 15.88
N TRP A 495 -11.87 3.10 16.33
CA TRP A 495 -12.07 4.37 17.02
C TRP A 495 -11.61 5.50 16.10
N ILE A 496 -12.38 6.59 16.02
CA ILE A 496 -12.10 7.72 15.13
C ILE A 496 -12.23 9.08 15.82
N MET A 497 -11.63 10.09 15.19
CA MET A 497 -11.82 11.50 15.52
C MET A 497 -12.47 12.21 14.34
N ASN A 498 -13.65 12.81 14.53
CA ASN A 498 -14.32 13.58 13.49
C ASN A 498 -13.58 14.91 13.26
N LEU A 499 -12.77 14.98 12.21
CA LEU A 499 -11.86 16.09 11.96
C LEU A 499 -12.59 17.41 11.64
N LYS A 500 -13.78 17.33 11.04
CA LYS A 500 -14.66 18.49 10.82
C LYS A 500 -15.11 19.10 12.15
N GLU A 501 -15.53 18.26 13.09
CA GLU A 501 -16.03 18.70 14.40
C GLU A 501 -14.90 19.16 15.31
N ALA A 502 -13.76 18.47 15.32
CA ALA A 502 -12.56 18.88 16.06
C ALA A 502 -12.07 20.28 15.65
N ASN A 503 -12.04 20.57 14.35
CA ASN A 503 -11.68 21.89 13.83
C ASN A 503 -12.78 22.95 14.05
N LEU A 504 -14.06 22.57 14.10
CA LEU A 504 -15.18 23.50 14.35
C LEU A 504 -15.31 23.90 15.83
N PHE A 505 -15.17 22.94 16.75
CA PHE A 505 -15.28 23.17 18.20
C PHE A 505 -13.95 23.52 18.86
N GLY A 506 -12.82 23.39 18.13
CA GLY A 506 -11.48 23.65 18.62
C GLY A 506 -10.91 22.55 19.53
N TYR A 507 -11.67 21.48 19.80
CA TYR A 507 -11.28 20.37 20.67
C TYR A 507 -11.60 19.02 20.01
N PRO A 508 -10.65 18.06 19.95
CA PRO A 508 -10.84 16.77 19.31
C PRO A 508 -11.55 15.77 20.23
N ILE A 509 -12.60 15.14 19.71
CA ILE A 509 -13.34 14.08 20.40
C ILE A 509 -13.11 12.77 19.64
N TRP A 510 -12.53 11.80 20.35
CA TRP A 510 -12.34 10.43 19.90
C TRP A 510 -13.50 9.56 20.38
N TYR A 511 -14.00 8.67 19.53
CA TYR A 511 -15.10 7.76 19.86
C TYR A 511 -15.05 6.47 19.04
N LYS A 512 -15.60 5.38 19.60
CA LYS A 512 -15.80 4.13 18.87
C LYS A 512 -16.78 4.34 17.71
N LEU A 513 -16.32 4.08 16.49
CA LEU A 513 -17.17 4.09 15.30
C LEU A 513 -18.06 2.83 15.26
N TYR A 514 -17.48 1.66 15.48
CA TYR A 514 -18.19 0.37 15.48
C TYR A 514 -17.41 -0.74 16.19
N SER A 515 -18.06 -1.90 16.37
CA SER A 515 -17.46 -3.20 16.71
C SER A 515 -17.87 -4.20 15.63
N ALA A 516 -16.95 -4.98 15.05
CA ALA A 516 -17.19 -5.71 13.80
C ALA A 516 -18.33 -6.75 13.90
N ARG A 517 -18.29 -7.65 14.90
CA ARG A 517 -19.38 -8.62 15.15
C ARG A 517 -20.73 -7.92 15.32
N SER A 518 -20.76 -6.81 16.04
CA SER A 518 -22.01 -6.07 16.32
C SER A 518 -22.54 -5.29 15.12
N ALA A 519 -21.69 -4.76 14.24
CA ALA A 519 -22.11 -3.93 13.11
C ALA A 519 -22.49 -4.78 11.88
N TYR A 520 -21.74 -5.85 11.64
CA TYR A 520 -21.93 -6.75 10.50
C TYR A 520 -22.76 -8.00 10.85
N MET A 521 -23.25 -8.10 12.09
CA MET A 521 -24.03 -9.24 12.62
C MET A 521 -23.30 -10.58 12.48
N MET A 522 -21.96 -10.57 12.59
CA MET A 522 -21.12 -11.74 12.39
C MET A 522 -21.04 -12.59 13.68
N PRO A 523 -21.23 -13.91 13.61
CA PRO A 523 -21.20 -14.77 14.79
C PRO A 523 -19.78 -14.91 15.36
N ALA A 524 -18.77 -14.92 14.50
CA ALA A 524 -17.33 -14.88 14.79
C ALA A 524 -16.61 -14.20 13.60
N LEU A 525 -15.29 -14.01 13.69
CA LEU A 525 -14.47 -13.33 12.66
C LEU A 525 -13.48 -14.30 11.96
N ARG A 526 -13.88 -15.54 11.71
CA ARG A 526 -13.04 -16.52 10.99
C ARG A 526 -13.02 -16.18 9.48
N PRO A 527 -12.05 -16.69 8.70
CA PRO A 527 -11.99 -16.48 7.25
C PRO A 527 -13.30 -16.81 6.51
N GLN A 528 -14.05 -17.83 6.97
CA GLN A 528 -15.32 -18.23 6.35
C GLN A 528 -16.50 -17.31 6.77
N ASP A 529 -16.42 -16.65 7.92
CA ASP A 529 -17.40 -15.63 8.31
C ASP A 529 -17.18 -14.35 7.47
N TRP A 530 -15.92 -13.98 7.21
CA TRP A 530 -15.54 -12.86 6.33
C TRP A 530 -15.87 -13.11 4.85
N ASP A 531 -15.64 -14.32 4.33
CA ASP A 531 -16.06 -14.73 2.97
C ASP A 531 -17.58 -14.63 2.79
N LYS A 532 -18.37 -15.09 3.78
CA LYS A 532 -19.82 -14.87 3.81
C LYS A 532 -20.19 -13.38 3.83
N PHE A 533 -19.45 -12.55 4.57
CA PHE A 533 -19.68 -11.11 4.59
C PHE A 533 -19.38 -10.45 3.23
N ILE A 534 -18.38 -10.90 2.48
CA ILE A 534 -18.12 -10.49 1.08
C ILE A 534 -19.30 -10.85 0.18
N ASP A 535 -19.87 -12.05 0.32
CA ASP A 535 -21.06 -12.47 -0.44
C ASP A 535 -22.33 -11.67 -0.07
N GLU A 536 -22.46 -11.26 1.21
CA GLU A 536 -23.51 -10.33 1.62
C GLU A 536 -23.27 -8.91 1.09
N MET A 537 -22.04 -8.38 1.10
CA MET A 537 -21.70 -7.11 0.44
C MET A 537 -21.90 -7.14 -1.09
N THR A 538 -21.77 -8.31 -1.72
CA THR A 538 -22.04 -8.53 -3.15
C THR A 538 -23.53 -8.37 -3.47
N THR A 539 -24.42 -8.76 -2.54
CA THR A 539 -25.87 -8.90 -2.79
C THR A 539 -26.74 -7.84 -2.11
N LYS A 540 -26.37 -7.38 -0.91
CA LYS A 540 -27.11 -6.44 -0.06
C LYS A 540 -26.48 -5.06 -0.09
N GLU A 541 -27.22 -4.06 -0.54
CA GLU A 541 -26.71 -2.70 -0.71
C GLU A 541 -26.55 -1.96 0.64
N ASP A 542 -27.43 -2.21 1.59
CA ASP A 542 -27.39 -1.68 2.96
C ASP A 542 -26.14 -2.17 3.72
N VAL A 543 -25.82 -3.45 3.62
CA VAL A 543 -24.59 -4.04 4.21
C VAL A 543 -23.34 -3.45 3.57
N PHE A 544 -23.33 -3.31 2.23
CA PHE A 544 -22.22 -2.68 1.53
C PHE A 544 -22.07 -1.19 1.88
N ASN A 545 -23.16 -0.43 1.96
CA ASN A 545 -23.14 0.98 2.32
C ASN A 545 -22.67 1.19 3.79
N LEU A 546 -22.94 0.24 4.69
CA LEU A 546 -22.38 0.24 6.04
C LEU A 546 -20.87 -0.03 6.05
N TYR A 547 -20.39 -1.02 5.29
CA TYR A 547 -18.94 -1.25 5.11
C TYR A 547 -18.25 0.00 4.52
N TYR A 548 -18.81 0.58 3.44
CA TYR A 548 -18.29 1.78 2.79
C TYR A 548 -18.18 2.97 3.76
N LYS A 549 -19.13 3.13 4.67
CA LYS A 549 -19.08 4.15 5.72
C LYS A 549 -17.89 3.93 6.66
N HIS A 550 -17.60 2.69 7.04
CA HIS A 550 -16.47 2.36 7.92
C HIS A 550 -15.13 2.47 7.20
N TYR A 551 -15.03 1.97 5.97
CA TYR A 551 -13.88 2.06 5.07
C TYR A 551 -13.26 3.46 5.03
N TRP A 552 -14.11 4.48 4.83
CA TRP A 552 -13.72 5.89 4.78
C TRP A 552 -13.64 6.57 6.17
N LYS A 553 -13.54 5.80 7.26
CA LYS A 553 -13.55 6.27 8.66
C LYS A 553 -14.72 7.23 8.95
N ASN A 554 -15.90 7.00 8.36
CA ASN A 554 -17.06 7.91 8.40
C ASN A 554 -16.73 9.36 7.98
N SER A 555 -15.86 9.53 6.98
CA SER A 555 -15.46 10.86 6.50
C SER A 555 -16.61 11.61 5.82
N PRO A 556 -16.88 12.88 6.19
CA PRO A 556 -17.90 13.72 5.56
C PRO A 556 -17.49 14.23 4.16
N ARG A 557 -16.32 13.82 3.66
CA ARG A 557 -15.78 14.21 2.35
C ARG A 557 -16.16 13.25 1.23
N ARG A 558 -16.51 12.01 1.57
CA ARG A 558 -16.77 10.96 0.58
C ARG A 558 -18.23 10.98 0.10
N GLY A 559 -18.42 10.98 -1.22
CA GLY A 559 -19.72 10.86 -1.88
C GLY A 559 -20.20 9.41 -2.00
N THR A 560 -21.29 9.19 -2.73
CA THR A 560 -21.86 7.86 -3.00
C THR A 560 -20.91 6.95 -3.80
N CYS A 561 -20.96 5.65 -3.52
CA CYS A 561 -20.27 4.60 -4.27
C CYS A 561 -21.19 4.06 -5.38
N ASP A 562 -20.69 3.97 -6.62
CA ASP A 562 -21.41 3.35 -7.75
C ASP A 562 -21.08 1.86 -7.90
N GLY A 563 -21.60 1.22 -8.95
CA GLY A 563 -21.39 -0.20 -9.22
C GLY A 563 -19.93 -0.59 -9.46
N GLU A 564 -19.14 0.28 -10.09
CA GLU A 564 -17.69 0.04 -10.30
C GLU A 564 -16.91 0.23 -9.00
N CYS A 565 -17.23 1.26 -8.22
CA CYS A 565 -16.71 1.47 -6.87
C CYS A 565 -17.01 0.27 -5.95
N ARG A 566 -18.22 -0.30 -6.02
CA ARG A 566 -18.62 -1.52 -5.27
C ARG A 566 -17.87 -2.76 -5.77
N LYS A 567 -17.81 -2.99 -7.10
CA LYS A 567 -17.00 -4.09 -7.68
C LYS A 567 -15.53 -3.98 -7.30
N ARG A 568 -14.97 -2.77 -7.22
CA ARG A 568 -13.60 -2.53 -6.73
C ARG A 568 -13.45 -3.03 -5.29
N LEU A 569 -14.13 -2.38 -4.35
CA LEU A 569 -13.99 -2.63 -2.91
C LEU A 569 -14.31 -4.07 -2.47
N VAL A 570 -15.35 -4.69 -3.05
CA VAL A 570 -15.75 -6.07 -2.70
C VAL A 570 -14.78 -7.11 -3.32
N CYS A 571 -14.15 -6.78 -4.45
CA CYS A 571 -13.09 -7.60 -5.02
C CYS A 571 -11.79 -7.48 -4.21
N ASP A 572 -11.39 -6.27 -3.85
CA ASP A 572 -10.15 -6.02 -3.13
C ASP A 572 -10.18 -6.76 -1.77
N ALA A 573 -11.34 -6.77 -1.09
CA ALA A 573 -11.57 -7.58 0.11
C ALA A 573 -11.44 -9.11 -0.10
N ARG A 574 -11.69 -9.61 -1.32
CA ARG A 574 -11.48 -11.02 -1.71
C ARG A 574 -10.03 -11.31 -2.15
N SER A 575 -9.19 -10.29 -2.30
CA SER A 575 -7.95 -10.38 -3.08
C SER A 575 -6.68 -10.46 -2.25
N GLY A 576 -6.53 -11.44 -1.35
CA GLY A 576 -5.27 -11.65 -0.59
C GLY A 576 -4.00 -11.95 -1.44
N ARG A 577 -4.12 -11.96 -2.78
CA ARG A 577 -3.00 -12.01 -3.75
C ARG A 577 -3.13 -10.87 -4.76
N SER A 578 -2.12 -10.01 -4.78
CA SER A 578 -1.98 -8.90 -5.73
C SER A 578 -1.90 -9.37 -7.19
N HIS A 579 -2.38 -8.52 -8.10
CA HIS A 579 -2.30 -8.74 -9.56
C HIS A 579 -2.89 -10.07 -10.03
N ASP A 580 -4.01 -10.47 -9.42
CA ASP A 580 -4.80 -11.65 -9.80
C ASP A 580 -6.32 -11.44 -9.65
N ARG A 581 -6.77 -10.21 -9.92
CA ARG A 581 -8.17 -9.78 -9.82
C ARG A 581 -9.11 -10.67 -10.64
N ARG A 582 -8.64 -11.16 -11.79
CA ARG A 582 -9.45 -11.97 -12.71
C ARG A 582 -9.80 -13.35 -12.14
N ALA A 583 -8.87 -14.02 -11.44
CA ALA A 583 -9.13 -15.33 -10.85
C ALA A 583 -9.97 -15.20 -9.57
N LEU A 584 -9.66 -14.23 -8.72
CA LEU A 584 -10.30 -14.09 -7.40
C LEU A 584 -11.70 -13.46 -7.49
N CYS A 585 -11.94 -12.53 -8.41
CA CYS A 585 -13.15 -11.69 -8.40
C CYS A 585 -14.13 -11.90 -9.57
N GLY A 586 -13.80 -12.69 -10.60
CA GLY A 586 -14.65 -12.81 -11.80
C GLY A 586 -16.10 -13.25 -11.52
N LEU A 587 -16.31 -14.07 -10.48
CA LEU A 587 -17.64 -14.50 -10.02
C LEU A 587 -18.36 -13.47 -9.14
N ILE A 588 -17.66 -12.46 -8.60
CA ILE A 588 -18.26 -11.33 -7.87
C ILE A 588 -18.66 -10.24 -8.86
N GLU A 589 -17.77 -9.87 -9.78
CA GLU A 589 -18.05 -8.83 -10.79
C GLU A 589 -19.27 -9.20 -11.64
N ALA A 590 -19.34 -10.46 -12.11
CA ALA A 590 -20.50 -10.97 -12.84
C ALA A 590 -21.82 -11.00 -12.02
N ARG A 591 -21.75 -11.16 -10.69
CA ARG A 591 -22.93 -11.12 -9.80
C ARG A 591 -23.43 -9.70 -9.58
N ILE A 592 -22.53 -8.72 -9.43
CA ILE A 592 -22.88 -7.31 -9.25
C ILE A 592 -23.46 -6.74 -10.56
N ASP A 593 -22.85 -7.06 -11.71
CA ASP A 593 -23.35 -6.64 -13.03
C ASP A 593 -24.71 -7.28 -13.39
N GLY A 594 -25.02 -8.44 -12.79
CA GLY A 594 -26.32 -9.11 -12.92
C GLY A 594 -27.47 -8.50 -12.10
N ALA A 595 -27.20 -7.51 -11.24
CA ALA A 595 -28.20 -6.95 -10.31
C ALA A 595 -28.96 -5.72 -10.84
N ALA A 596 -28.57 -5.15 -11.98
CA ALA A 596 -29.18 -3.94 -12.54
C ALA A 596 -30.22 -4.26 -13.65
N PRO A 597 -31.50 -3.88 -13.50
CA PRO A 597 -32.52 -4.08 -14.53
C PRO A 597 -32.37 -3.05 -15.67
N THR A 598 -31.37 -3.25 -16.53
CA THR A 598 -31.20 -2.44 -17.74
C THR A 598 -32.37 -2.66 -18.72
N PRO A 599 -32.96 -1.60 -19.31
CA PRO A 599 -34.05 -1.77 -20.26
C PRO A 599 -33.63 -2.57 -21.50
N GLN A 600 -34.36 -3.64 -21.81
CA GLN A 600 -34.10 -4.46 -23.00
C GLN A 600 -34.31 -3.66 -24.29
N THR A 601 -33.23 -3.11 -24.84
CA THR A 601 -33.26 -2.55 -26.19
C THR A 601 -33.18 -3.66 -27.23
N TRP A 602 -34.02 -3.58 -28.27
CA TRP A 602 -34.16 -4.61 -29.32
C TRP A 602 -32.85 -5.02 -30.01
N ARG A 603 -31.82 -4.17 -29.96
CA ARG A 603 -30.49 -4.44 -30.50
C ARG A 603 -29.77 -5.59 -29.76
N ALA A 604 -29.93 -5.68 -28.44
CA ALA A 604 -29.27 -6.74 -27.64
C ALA A 604 -29.80 -8.15 -27.98
N TRP A 605 -31.12 -8.26 -28.22
CA TRP A 605 -31.74 -9.50 -28.68
C TRP A 605 -31.19 -9.94 -30.05
N LEU A 606 -31.00 -8.98 -30.96
CA LEU A 606 -30.55 -9.23 -32.33
C LEU A 606 -29.10 -9.73 -32.42
N TYR A 607 -28.20 -9.23 -31.56
CA TYR A 607 -26.82 -9.75 -31.47
C TYR A 607 -26.77 -11.15 -30.83
N ASN A 608 -27.50 -11.39 -29.73
CA ASN A 608 -27.50 -12.70 -29.06
C ASN A 608 -28.19 -13.81 -29.90
N GLY A 609 -29.14 -13.45 -30.77
CA GLY A 609 -29.76 -14.39 -31.70
C GLY A 609 -28.80 -14.93 -32.77
N LEU A 610 -27.74 -14.18 -33.13
CA LEU A 610 -26.77 -14.56 -34.15
C LEU A 610 -25.58 -15.38 -33.62
N SER A 611 -25.26 -15.29 -32.32
CA SER A 611 -24.16 -16.06 -31.72
C SER A 611 -24.50 -17.52 -31.41
N VAL A 612 -25.79 -17.87 -31.28
CA VAL A 612 -26.24 -19.20 -30.83
C VAL A 612 -26.30 -20.24 -31.95
N SER A 613 -26.36 -19.82 -33.22
CA SER A 613 -26.47 -20.75 -34.36
C SER A 613 -25.15 -21.43 -34.77
N MET A 614 -24.00 -20.95 -34.29
CA MET A 614 -22.68 -21.39 -34.75
C MET A 614 -21.99 -22.42 -33.84
N SER A 615 -22.46 -22.60 -32.61
CA SER A 615 -21.91 -23.54 -31.63
C SER A 615 -22.48 -24.97 -31.71
N MET A 616 -23.51 -25.21 -32.54
CA MET A 616 -24.28 -26.47 -32.55
C MET A 616 -23.84 -27.49 -33.63
N ILE A 617 -22.63 -27.34 -34.18
CA ILE A 617 -22.13 -28.18 -35.29
C ILE A 617 -20.85 -28.98 -34.93
N MET A 618 -20.23 -28.76 -33.77
CA MET A 618 -18.97 -29.43 -33.36
C MET A 618 -19.10 -30.37 -32.15
N GLN A 619 -20.09 -31.27 -32.14
CA GLN A 619 -20.15 -32.40 -31.20
C GLN A 619 -20.59 -33.72 -31.86
N ILE A 620 -19.63 -34.41 -32.50
CA ILE A 620 -19.73 -35.85 -32.82
C ILE A 620 -18.38 -36.48 -32.43
N PRO A 621 -18.34 -37.52 -31.56
CA PRO A 621 -17.09 -38.07 -31.04
C PRO A 621 -16.40 -38.99 -32.05
N GLN A 622 -15.06 -38.92 -32.13
CA GLN A 622 -14.26 -39.88 -32.89
C GLN A 622 -14.03 -41.17 -32.10
N VAL A 623 -14.41 -42.31 -32.68
CA VAL A 623 -13.93 -43.65 -32.30
C VAL A 623 -13.17 -44.19 -33.51
N ALA A 624 -11.97 -44.72 -33.29
CA ALA A 624 -11.05 -45.05 -34.38
C ALA A 624 -11.19 -46.49 -34.89
N TYR A 625 -11.06 -46.70 -36.21
CA TYR A 625 -10.09 -47.66 -36.78
C TYR A 625 -9.92 -47.54 -38.33
N GLN A 626 -8.66 -47.38 -38.77
CA GLN A 626 -7.99 -47.93 -39.98
C GLN A 626 -8.57 -47.87 -41.43
N ILE A 627 -7.68 -47.46 -42.37
CA ILE A 627 -7.45 -48.00 -43.75
C ILE A 627 -8.47 -47.62 -44.88
N PRO A 628 -8.04 -47.22 -46.12
CA PRO A 628 -6.79 -46.59 -46.59
C PRO A 628 -7.02 -45.43 -47.63
N LYS A 629 -6.02 -45.16 -48.49
CA LYS A 629 -5.93 -44.10 -49.54
C LYS A 629 -6.92 -44.24 -50.73
N PHE A 630 -6.92 -43.20 -51.59
CA PHE A 630 -7.60 -42.95 -52.90
C PHE A 630 -8.87 -42.06 -52.81
N VAL A 631 -9.14 -41.09 -53.71
CA VAL A 631 -8.27 -40.33 -54.65
C VAL A 631 -8.99 -39.08 -55.22
N MET A 632 -8.22 -38.05 -55.63
CA MET A 632 -8.59 -36.88 -56.48
C MET A 632 -9.75 -35.94 -56.06
N GLY A 633 -9.71 -34.70 -56.57
CA GLY A 633 -10.97 -34.04 -56.98
C GLY A 633 -11.13 -32.53 -56.81
N LEU A 634 -10.18 -31.72 -57.29
CA LEU A 634 -10.26 -30.27 -57.58
C LEU A 634 -11.66 -29.62 -57.64
N GLY A 635 -11.78 -28.43 -57.03
CA GLY A 635 -12.88 -27.47 -57.16
C GLY A 635 -12.47 -26.10 -56.63
#